data_AF-A0A1Q4XGX2-F1
#
_entry.id   AF-A0A1Q4XGX2-F1
#
_cell.length_a   1.000
_cell.length_b   1.000
_cell.length_c   1.000
_cell.angle_alpha   90.00
_cell.angle_beta   90.00
_cell.angle_gamma   90.00
#
_symmetry.space_group_name_H-M   'P 1'
#
loop_
_entity.id
_entity.type
_entity.pdbx_description
1 polymer ?
#
loop_
_entity_poly.entity_id
_entity_poly.type
_entity_poly.pdbx_seq_one_letter_code
_entity_poly.pdbx_strand_id
1 'polypeptide(L)'
;MALWQAIEDYSGLWEVVWELNTLHPDGSARFHGDLARAAVDDLVRRDWVELFHSQEPDVGLEKVRPEDVPRVLADPANWEEPARDGRCVRMSATPAGEDAYRALTRPSGPDPDPTS
;
A
#
# COMPACT_ATOMS: atom_id res chain seq x y z
N MET A 1 8.08 0.24 -0.49
CA MET A 1 7.67 1.37 0.37
C MET A 1 6.20 1.26 0.74
N ALA A 2 5.27 1.11 -0.22
CA ALA A 2 3.85 0.81 0.09
C ALA A 2 3.65 -0.33 1.11
N LEU A 3 4.41 -1.42 1.02
CA LEU A 3 4.33 -2.52 1.99
C LEU A 3 4.79 -2.13 3.40
N TRP A 4 5.77 -1.22 3.55
CA TRP A 4 6.20 -0.72 4.85
C TRP A 4 5.13 0.17 5.50
N GLN A 5 4.53 1.07 4.72
CA GLN A 5 3.46 1.94 5.19
C GLN A 5 2.28 1.13 5.73
N ALA A 6 1.87 0.09 4.97
CA ALA A 6 0.78 -0.80 5.33
C ALA A 6 1.05 -1.66 6.59
N ILE A 7 2.33 -1.85 6.97
CA ILE A 7 2.75 -2.59 8.17
C ILE A 7 2.67 -1.71 9.42
N GLU A 8 3.04 -0.44 9.33
CA GLU A 8 3.10 0.45 10.50
C GLU A 8 1.73 1.05 10.84
N ASP A 9 0.88 1.31 9.84
CA ASP A 9 -0.46 1.90 10.03
C ASP A 9 -1.43 1.50 8.89
N TYR A 10 -2.73 1.72 9.11
CA TYR A 10 -3.71 1.72 8.01
C TYR A 10 -3.48 2.95 7.12
N SER A 11 -2.66 2.80 6.07
CA SER A 11 -2.30 3.90 5.17
C SER A 11 -3.36 4.16 4.12
N GLY A 12 -3.58 5.43 3.79
CA GLY A 12 -4.44 5.82 2.68
C GLY A 12 -3.83 5.48 1.31
N LEU A 13 -4.65 5.10 0.33
CA LEU A 13 -4.17 4.92 -1.05
C LEU A 13 -3.56 6.22 -1.63
N TRP A 14 -4.09 7.39 -1.22
CA TRP A 14 -3.57 8.69 -1.63
C TRP A 14 -2.15 8.96 -1.09
N GLU A 15 -1.80 8.39 0.07
CA GLU A 15 -0.47 8.56 0.68
C GLU A 15 0.62 7.88 -0.15
N VAL A 16 0.29 6.78 -0.84
CA VAL A 16 1.21 6.13 -1.79
C VAL A 16 1.57 7.07 -2.93
N VAL A 17 0.58 7.79 -3.46
CA VAL A 17 0.79 8.76 -4.54
C VAL A 17 1.62 9.95 -4.05
N TRP A 18 1.36 10.44 -2.84
CA TRP A 18 2.14 11.52 -2.22
C TRP A 18 3.60 11.14 -2.00
N GLU A 19 3.84 9.92 -1.53
CA GLU A 19 5.19 9.42 -1.33
C GLU A 19 5.94 9.33 -2.66
N LEU A 20 5.31 8.81 -3.71
CA LEU A 20 5.88 8.79 -5.06
C LEU A 20 6.18 10.19 -5.59
N ASN A 21 5.26 11.15 -5.42
CA ASN A 21 5.49 12.55 -5.79
C ASN A 21 6.69 13.15 -5.03
N THR A 22 6.91 12.75 -3.78
CA THR A 22 8.02 13.24 -2.95
C THR A 22 9.35 12.63 -3.37
N LEU A 23 9.38 11.32 -3.69
CA LEU A 23 10.59 10.60 -4.10
C LEU A 23 11.01 10.89 -5.54
N HIS A 24 10.04 11.17 -6.41
CA HIS A 24 10.24 11.35 -7.85
C HIS A 24 9.59 12.66 -8.33
N PRO A 25 10.01 13.84 -7.83
CA PRO A 25 9.32 15.11 -8.09
C PRO A 25 9.26 15.50 -9.57
N ASP A 26 10.18 14.98 -10.40
CA ASP A 26 10.22 15.25 -11.84
C ASP A 26 9.19 14.42 -12.64
N GLY A 27 8.57 13.42 -12.02
CA GLY A 27 7.56 12.58 -12.66
C GLY A 27 6.20 13.28 -12.74
N SER A 28 5.43 12.98 -13.78
CA SER A 28 4.08 13.53 -13.90
C SER A 28 3.12 12.90 -12.88
N ALA A 29 2.14 13.67 -12.40
CA ALA A 29 1.11 13.17 -11.49
C ALA A 29 0.37 11.93 -12.03
N ARG A 30 0.13 11.89 -13.34
CA ARG A 30 -0.46 10.72 -14.01
C ARG A 30 0.44 9.49 -13.90
N PHE A 31 1.74 9.66 -14.15
CA PHE A 31 2.71 8.57 -14.05
C PHE A 31 2.77 8.00 -12.63
N HIS A 32 2.79 8.84 -11.60
CA HIS A 32 2.79 8.38 -10.21
C HIS A 32 1.48 7.69 -9.81
N GLY A 33 0.33 8.20 -10.27
CA GLY A 33 -0.96 7.54 -10.04
C GLY A 33 -1.03 6.15 -10.67
N ASP A 34 -0.56 6.01 -11.91
CA ASP A 34 -0.54 4.71 -12.61
C ASP A 34 0.45 3.73 -11.95
N LEU A 35 1.61 4.23 -11.49
CA LEU A 35 2.59 3.42 -10.76
C LEU A 35 2.06 2.97 -9.39
N ALA A 36 1.40 3.86 -8.65
CA ALA A 36 0.78 3.54 -7.35
C ALA A 36 -0.28 2.44 -7.49
N ARG A 37 -1.17 2.58 -8.49
CA ARG A 37 -2.19 1.57 -8.81
C ARG A 37 -1.57 0.21 -9.10
N ALA A 38 -0.57 0.17 -9.99
CA ALA A 38 0.09 -1.06 -10.37
C ALA A 38 0.80 -1.73 -9.18
N ALA A 39 1.43 -0.94 -8.31
CA ALA A 39 2.11 -1.44 -7.12
C ALA A 39 1.11 -2.03 -6.11
N VAL A 40 0.01 -1.32 -5.81
CA VAL A 40 -1.00 -1.80 -4.86
C VAL A 40 -1.74 -3.02 -5.40
N ASP A 41 -2.08 -3.05 -6.70
CA ASP A 41 -2.71 -4.23 -7.33
C ASP A 41 -1.81 -5.48 -7.21
N ASP A 42 -0.51 -5.35 -7.49
CA ASP A 42 0.44 -6.46 -7.34
C ASP A 42 0.53 -6.94 -5.88
N LEU A 43 0.56 -6.03 -4.91
CA LEU A 43 0.59 -6.37 -3.48
C LEU A 43 -0.69 -7.08 -3.02
N VAL A 44 -1.86 -6.63 -3.45
CA VAL A 44 -3.13 -7.27 -3.11
C VAL A 44 -3.23 -8.66 -3.77
N ARG A 45 -2.80 -8.79 -5.03
CA ARG A 45 -2.78 -10.08 -5.74
C ARG A 45 -1.84 -11.11 -5.12
N ARG A 46 -0.80 -10.66 -4.41
CA ARG A 46 0.11 -11.52 -3.64
C ARG A 46 -0.41 -11.87 -2.26
N ASP A 47 -1.59 -11.37 -1.89
CA ASP A 47 -2.15 -11.46 -0.53
C ASP A 47 -1.21 -10.82 0.50
N TRP A 48 -0.46 -9.77 0.11
CA TRP A 48 0.45 -9.04 1.01
C TRP A 48 -0.21 -7.81 1.62
N VAL A 49 -1.25 -7.29 0.97
CA VAL A 49 -2.02 -6.13 1.40
C VAL A 49 -3.50 -6.41 1.25
N GLU A 50 -4.29 -5.91 2.19
CA GLU A 50 -5.75 -5.88 2.14
C GLU A 50 -6.26 -4.43 2.18
N LEU A 51 -7.43 -4.21 1.59
CA LEU A 51 -8.05 -2.89 1.46
C LEU A 51 -9.28 -2.76 2.36
N PHE A 52 -9.52 -1.54 2.84
CA PHE A 52 -10.63 -1.20 3.71
C PHE A 52 -11.28 0.11 3.27
N HIS A 53 -12.61 0.15 3.29
CA HIS A 53 -13.34 1.41 3.30
C HIS A 53 -13.27 2.02 4.71
N SER A 54 -13.03 3.32 4.78
CA SER A 54 -13.00 4.10 6.02
C SER A 54 -13.70 5.44 5.82
N GLN A 55 -14.06 6.09 6.92
CA GLN A 55 -14.57 7.46 6.92
C GLN A 55 -13.77 8.33 7.88
N GLU A 56 -13.10 9.36 7.40
CA GLU A 56 -12.36 10.26 8.30
C GLU A 56 -13.32 11.04 9.23
N PRO A 57 -12.91 11.39 10.47
CA PRO A 57 -11.72 10.91 11.19
C PRO A 57 -11.96 9.59 11.96
N ASP A 58 -13.12 8.97 11.82
CA ASP A 58 -13.59 7.86 12.65
C ASP A 58 -13.20 6.50 12.05
N VAL A 59 -12.61 5.60 12.84
CA VAL A 59 -11.94 4.38 12.32
C VAL A 59 -12.94 3.24 12.13
N GLY A 60 -14.05 3.51 11.44
CA GLY A 60 -14.94 2.47 10.95
C GLY A 60 -14.31 1.79 9.74
N LEU A 61 -13.61 0.67 9.95
CA LEU A 61 -12.97 -0.08 8.87
C LEU A 61 -13.87 -1.21 8.38
N GLU A 62 -14.28 -1.13 7.12
CA GLU A 62 -14.98 -2.20 6.42
C GLU A 62 -14.07 -2.81 5.36
N LYS A 63 -13.71 -4.10 5.52
CA LYS A 63 -12.85 -4.79 4.57
C LYS A 63 -13.49 -4.82 3.18
N VAL A 64 -12.75 -4.37 2.18
CA VAL A 64 -13.13 -4.48 0.77
C VAL A 64 -13.10 -5.95 0.39
N ARG A 65 -14.18 -6.42 -0.24
CA ARG A 65 -14.25 -7.81 -0.70
C ARG A 65 -13.29 -8.03 -1.85
N PRO A 66 -12.65 -9.21 -1.97
CA PRO A 66 -11.73 -9.51 -3.07
C PRO A 66 -12.31 -9.22 -4.46
N GLU A 67 -13.59 -9.51 -4.68
CA GLU A 67 -14.30 -9.24 -5.94
C GLU A 67 -14.48 -7.75 -6.26
N ASP A 68 -14.47 -6.88 -5.26
CA ASP A 68 -14.63 -5.43 -5.41
C ASP A 68 -13.29 -4.70 -5.61
N VAL A 69 -12.16 -5.32 -5.26
CA VAL A 69 -10.82 -4.72 -5.33
C VAL A 69 -10.53 -4.08 -6.71
N PRO A 70 -10.76 -4.75 -7.86
CA PRO A 70 -10.44 -4.14 -9.15
C PRO A 70 -11.24 -2.85 -9.40
N ARG A 71 -12.50 -2.81 -8.95
CA ARG A 71 -13.36 -1.64 -9.07
C ARG A 71 -12.87 -0.50 -8.17
N VAL A 72 -12.48 -0.83 -6.94
CA VAL A 72 -11.95 0.13 -5.97
C VAL A 72 -10.65 0.76 -6.47
N LEU A 73 -9.71 -0.04 -6.99
CA LEU A 73 -8.43 0.47 -7.50
C LEU A 73 -8.58 1.26 -8.81
N ALA A 74 -9.60 0.95 -9.62
CA ALA A 74 -9.88 1.65 -10.88
C ALA A 74 -10.52 3.03 -10.68
N ASP A 75 -11.19 3.28 -9.55
CA ASP A 75 -11.84 4.56 -9.27
C ASP A 75 -10.81 5.63 -8.88
N PRO A 76 -10.62 6.70 -9.69
CA PRO A 76 -9.67 7.76 -9.38
C PRO A 76 -9.90 8.44 -8.04
N ALA A 77 -11.16 8.55 -7.59
CA ALA A 77 -11.50 9.25 -6.35
C ALA A 77 -10.90 8.57 -5.11
N ASN A 78 -10.65 7.26 -5.16
CA ASN A 78 -10.04 6.52 -4.06
C ASN A 78 -8.53 6.81 -3.89
N TRP A 79 -7.91 7.48 -4.87
CA TRP A 79 -6.49 7.86 -4.87
C TRP A 79 -6.26 9.34 -4.54
N GLU A 80 -7.34 10.09 -4.34
CA GLU A 80 -7.30 11.50 -3.96
C GLU A 80 -7.36 11.62 -2.43
N GLU A 81 -6.75 12.68 -1.89
CA GLU A 81 -6.85 12.97 -0.47
C GLU A 81 -8.33 13.20 -0.10
N PRO A 82 -8.86 12.49 0.90
CA PRO A 82 -10.23 12.71 1.32
C PRO A 82 -10.38 14.08 1.99
N ALA A 83 -11.57 14.67 1.89
CA ALA A 83 -11.94 15.77 2.77
C ALA A 83 -11.94 15.31 4.24
N ARG A 84 -11.90 16.27 5.18
CA ARG A 84 -11.83 16.02 6.64
C ARG A 84 -12.82 14.98 7.18
N ASP A 85 -14.01 14.89 6.58
CA ASP A 85 -15.06 13.92 6.97
C ASP A 85 -15.42 12.95 5.80
N GLY A 86 -14.50 12.83 4.85
CA GLY A 86 -14.68 12.11 3.59
C GLY A 86 -14.51 10.59 3.75
N ARG A 87 -15.08 9.86 2.78
CA ARG A 87 -14.80 8.43 2.64
C ARG A 87 -13.46 8.24 1.94
N CYS A 88 -12.74 7.22 2.34
CA CYS A 88 -11.45 6.91 1.78
C CYS A 88 -11.21 5.40 1.73
N VAL A 89 -10.15 4.99 1.03
CA VAL A 89 -9.68 3.61 1.02
C VAL A 89 -8.34 3.56 1.71
N ARG A 90 -8.26 2.71 2.73
CA ARG A 90 -7.02 2.43 3.45
C ARG A 90 -6.52 1.03 3.09
N MET A 91 -5.24 0.83 3.25
CA MET A 91 -4.55 -0.43 3.05
C MET A 91 -3.82 -0.82 4.33
N SER A 92 -3.77 -2.12 4.61
CA SER A 92 -2.95 -2.67 5.69
C SER A 92 -2.30 -3.97 5.22
N ALA A 93 -1.13 -4.27 5.78
CA ALA A 93 -0.41 -5.49 5.47
C ALA A 93 -1.11 -6.69 6.10
N THR A 94 -1.17 -7.78 5.34
CA THR A 94 -1.57 -9.08 5.88
C THR A 94 -0.40 -9.69 6.65
N PRO A 95 -0.62 -10.76 7.44
CA PRO A 95 0.49 -11.54 8.01
C PRO A 95 1.49 -12.04 6.96
N ALA A 96 1.02 -12.42 5.77
CA ALA A 96 1.89 -12.85 4.67
C ALA A 96 2.72 -11.68 4.11
N GLY A 97 2.14 -10.48 4.05
CA GLY A 97 2.84 -9.25 3.68
C GLY A 97 3.94 -8.87 4.68
N GLU A 98 3.64 -8.95 5.98
CA GLU A 98 4.63 -8.75 7.03
C GLU A 98 5.81 -9.73 6.92
N ASP A 99 5.52 -11.02 6.76
CA ASP A 99 6.54 -12.05 6.61
C ASP A 99 7.41 -11.81 5.36
N ALA A 100 6.77 -11.46 4.24
CA ALA A 100 7.49 -11.12 3.01
C ALA A 100 8.40 -9.90 3.19
N TYR A 101 7.93 -8.86 3.88
CA TYR A 101 8.74 -7.68 4.18
C TYR A 101 9.94 -8.02 5.06
N ARG A 102 9.73 -8.79 6.13
CA ARG A 102 10.83 -9.26 7.01
C ARG A 102 11.86 -10.09 6.26
N ALA A 103 11.42 -10.93 5.31
CA ALA A 103 12.33 -11.72 4.48
C ALA A 103 13.19 -10.84 3.54
N LEU A 104 12.61 -9.79 2.96
CA LEU A 104 13.30 -8.84 2.08
C LEU A 104 14.26 -7.90 2.81
N THR A 105 14.01 -7.64 4.09
CA THR A 105 14.78 -6.68 4.91
C THR A 105 15.76 -7.33 5.87
N ARG A 106 15.80 -8.66 5.94
CA ARG A 106 16.91 -9.33 6.63
C ARG A 106 18.21 -8.95 5.91
N PRO A 107 19.22 -8.43 6.63
CA PRO A 107 20.56 -8.38 6.06
C PRO A 107 20.93 -9.81 5.70
N SER A 108 21.44 -10.02 4.49
CA SER A 108 22.16 -11.25 4.16
C SER A 108 23.16 -11.44 5.30
N GLY A 109 22.93 -12.44 6.16
CA GLY A 109 23.89 -12.79 7.19
C GLY A 109 25.24 -13.04 6.51
N PRO A 110 26.36 -12.79 7.18
CA PRO A 110 27.66 -13.12 6.60
C PRO A 110 27.62 -14.58 6.13
N ASP A 111 28.09 -14.81 4.90
CA ASP A 111 28.29 -16.16 4.36
C ASP A 111 28.96 -17.01 5.46
N PRO A 112 28.50 -18.25 5.70
CA PRO A 112 29.21 -19.13 6.61
C PRO A 112 30.64 -19.27 6.09
N ASP A 113 31.58 -18.82 6.92
CA ASP A 113 33.01 -18.79 6.64
C ASP A 113 33.44 -20.17 6.12
N PRO A 114 33.90 -20.31 4.86
CA PRO A 114 34.25 -21.59 4.29
C PRO A 114 35.66 -21.99 4.73
N THR A 115 35.89 -22.13 6.03
CA THR A 115 37.08 -22.83 6.53
C THR A 115 36.83 -23.42 7.91
N SER A 116 36.68 -24.76 7.89
CA SER A 116 37.02 -25.66 9.00
C SER A 116 38.52 -25.68 9.27
#